data_AF-A0A8K0XWE9-F1
#
_entry.id   AF-A0A8K0XWE9-F1
#
_cell.length_a   1.000
_cell.length_b   1.000
_cell.length_c   1.000
_cell.angle_alpha   90.00
_cell.angle_beta   90.00
_cell.angle_gamma   90.00
#
_symmetry.space_group_name_H-M   'P 1'
#
loop_
_entity.id
_entity.type
_entity.pdbx_description
1 polymer ?
#
loop_
_entity_poly.entity_id
_entity_poly.type
_entity_poly.pdbx_seq_one_letter_code
_entity_poly.pdbx_strand_id
1 'polypeptide(L)'
;MDIQSVIILLLLLAVIFFLYKSRNKKRASSPPPQTFQRPRSVSNVGDQLYFVENGVFKKHKLMNKEEFYLFRKIELFLQKNYSGYRVFPQVAMGVYLRSDDAQAHSSVNSKRADFVIISKFGEPCVVVEYHGGGHYKANAASRDAVKKEACRKAGIRYMEIEANYKDDDINAIGRYLAQAAAA
;
A
#
# COMPACT_ATOMS: atom_id res chain seq x y z
N MET A 1 77.03 -39.19 23.43
CA MET A 1 75.62 -39.45 23.09
C MET A 1 75.62 -40.34 21.87
N ASP A 2 74.86 -41.44 21.87
CA ASP A 2 74.72 -42.25 20.65
C ASP A 2 73.88 -41.48 19.61
N ILE A 3 73.99 -41.89 18.35
CA ILE A 3 73.28 -41.24 17.23
C ILE A 3 71.75 -41.33 17.39
N GLN A 4 71.24 -42.41 18.01
CA GLN A 4 69.80 -42.59 18.26
C GLN A 4 69.26 -41.54 19.24
N SER A 5 70.04 -41.23 20.28
CA SER A 5 69.74 -40.27 21.34
C SER A 5 69.67 -38.84 20.79
N VAL A 6 70.53 -38.50 19.83
CA VAL A 6 70.52 -37.19 19.14
C VAL A 6 69.28 -37.06 18.25
N ILE A 7 68.90 -38.12 17.53
CA ILE A 7 67.70 -38.12 16.67
C ILE A 7 66.43 -37.98 17.51
N ILE A 8 66.34 -38.69 18.63
CA ILE A 8 65.18 -38.61 19.55
C ILE A 8 65.05 -37.20 20.13
N LEU A 9 66.17 -36.57 20.52
CA LEU A 9 66.17 -35.21 21.06
C LEU A 9 65.69 -34.18 20.01
N LEU A 10 66.13 -34.32 18.76
CA LEU A 10 65.69 -33.43 17.66
C LEU A 10 64.20 -33.60 17.33
N LEU A 11 63.68 -34.84 17.36
CA LEU A 11 62.26 -35.11 17.17
C LEU A 11 61.41 -34.51 18.30
N LEU A 12 61.85 -34.64 19.55
CA LEU A 12 61.18 -34.02 20.69
C LEU A 12 61.14 -32.49 20.58
N LEU A 13 62.25 -31.86 20.22
CA LEU A 13 62.31 -30.42 20.00
C LEU A 13 61.41 -29.98 18.84
N ALA A 14 61.35 -30.74 17.75
CA ALA A 14 60.47 -30.45 16.62
C ALA A 14 58.98 -30.55 17.01
N VAL A 15 58.61 -31.56 17.81
CA VAL A 15 57.23 -31.72 18.32
C VAL A 15 56.87 -30.58 19.28
N ILE A 16 57.76 -30.22 20.20
CA ILE A 16 57.55 -29.09 21.12
C ILE A 16 57.39 -27.79 20.34
N PHE A 17 58.24 -27.55 19.34
CA PHE A 17 58.14 -26.37 18.47
C PHE A 17 56.83 -26.35 17.66
N PHE A 18 56.39 -27.50 17.15
CA PHE A 18 55.12 -27.63 16.44
C PHE A 18 53.93 -27.37 17.37
N LEU A 19 53.94 -27.90 18.58
CA LEU A 19 52.90 -27.66 19.60
C LEU A 19 52.87 -26.19 20.05
N TYR A 20 54.04 -25.56 20.19
CA TYR A 20 54.15 -24.13 20.52
C TYR A 20 53.58 -23.25 19.39
N LYS A 21 53.94 -23.53 18.13
CA LYS A 21 53.40 -22.82 16.95
C LYS A 21 51.90 -23.04 16.75
N SER A 22 51.40 -24.24 17.08
CA SER A 22 49.98 -24.60 17.01
C SER A 22 49.14 -23.81 18.02
N ARG A 23 49.63 -23.65 19.27
CA ARG A 23 48.93 -22.86 20.30
C ARG A 23 48.86 -21.37 19.96
N ASN A 24 49.88 -20.82 19.31
CA ASN A 24 49.94 -19.39 19.00
C ASN A 24 49.10 -18.96 17.77
N LYS A 25 48.49 -19.92 17.04
CA LYS A 25 47.57 -19.62 15.92
C LYS A 25 46.11 -19.38 16.33
N LYS A 26 45.77 -19.55 17.61
CA LYS A 26 44.40 -19.37 18.12
C LYS A 26 44.32 -18.21 19.10
N ARG A 27 44.48 -16.99 18.58
CA ARG A 27 44.00 -15.72 19.17
C ARG A 27 44.23 -14.56 18.20
N ALA A 28 43.92 -14.74 16.91
CA ALA A 28 43.46 -13.61 16.14
C ALA A 28 42.05 -13.30 16.67
N SER A 29 41.91 -12.22 17.43
CA SER A 29 40.62 -11.69 17.85
C SER A 29 39.74 -11.59 16.61
N SER A 30 38.67 -12.38 16.52
CA SER A 30 37.63 -12.14 15.53
C SER A 30 37.24 -10.67 15.65
N PRO A 31 37.21 -9.88 14.55
CA PRO A 31 36.70 -8.53 14.64
C PRO A 31 35.29 -8.59 15.27
N PRO A 32 34.90 -7.63 16.11
CA PRO A 32 33.56 -7.60 16.66
C PRO A 32 32.56 -7.72 15.50
N PRO A 33 31.45 -8.47 15.66
CA PRO A 33 30.47 -8.61 14.60
C PRO A 33 30.07 -7.21 14.17
N GLN A 34 30.42 -6.85 12.93
CA GLN A 34 29.95 -5.61 12.33
C GLN A 34 28.44 -5.74 12.31
N THR A 35 27.77 -5.00 13.19
CA THR A 35 26.32 -4.86 13.16
C THR A 35 26.02 -4.12 11.87
N PHE A 36 25.79 -4.88 10.79
CA PHE A 36 25.18 -4.35 9.59
C PHE A 36 23.81 -3.83 10.02
N GLN A 37 23.74 -2.53 10.33
CA GLN A 37 22.47 -1.86 10.55
C GLN A 37 21.74 -1.93 9.22
N ARG A 38 20.77 -2.85 9.14
CA ARG A 38 19.93 -2.96 7.94
C ARG A 38 19.32 -1.59 7.65
N PRO A 39 19.26 -1.16 6.37
CA PRO A 39 18.54 0.05 6.03
C PRO A 39 17.10 -0.08 6.54
N ARG A 40 16.60 0.97 7.19
CA ARG A 40 15.19 1.00 7.61
C ARG A 40 14.30 0.92 6.36
N SER A 41 13.24 0.13 6.43
CA SER A 41 12.32 -0.09 5.30
C SER A 41 10.87 0.10 5.72
N VAL A 42 10.07 0.73 4.87
CA VAL A 42 8.61 0.84 5.06
C VAL A 42 7.88 -0.51 5.01
N SER A 43 8.54 -1.60 4.61
CA SER A 43 7.98 -2.96 4.70
C SER A 43 8.06 -3.56 6.11
N ASN A 44 8.83 -2.96 7.02
CA ASN A 44 8.98 -3.44 8.40
C ASN A 44 8.22 -2.53 9.37
N VAL A 45 7.39 -3.12 10.24
CA VAL A 45 6.53 -2.37 11.17
C VAL A 45 7.33 -1.55 12.20
N GLY A 46 8.45 -2.08 12.70
CA GLY A 46 9.30 -1.34 13.63
C GLY A 46 9.93 -0.09 12.98
N ASP A 47 10.35 -0.22 11.74
CA ASP A 47 10.88 0.92 10.97
C ASP A 47 9.77 1.92 10.61
N GLN A 48 8.55 1.46 10.31
CA GLN A 48 7.39 2.33 10.13
C GLN A 48 7.12 3.17 11.37
N LEU A 49 7.10 2.55 12.55
CA LEU A 49 6.92 3.25 13.82
C LEU A 49 8.02 4.30 14.01
N TYR A 50 9.28 3.94 13.79
CA TYR A 50 10.39 4.88 13.82
C TYR A 50 10.16 6.09 12.89
N PHE A 51 9.73 5.86 11.64
CA PHE A 51 9.46 6.96 10.71
C PHE A 51 8.29 7.85 11.15
N VAL A 52 7.26 7.26 11.78
CA VAL A 52 6.11 8.01 12.31
C VAL A 52 6.52 8.82 13.55
N GLU A 53 7.28 8.24 14.47
CA GLU A 53 7.74 8.94 15.68
C GLU A 53 8.64 10.14 15.36
N ASN A 54 9.46 10.01 14.32
CA ASN A 54 10.44 11.04 13.94
C ASN A 54 9.94 11.95 12.80
N GLY A 55 8.73 11.72 12.28
CA GLY A 55 8.13 12.49 11.20
C GLY A 55 7.29 13.67 11.69
N VAL A 56 7.33 14.80 10.98
CA VAL A 56 6.43 15.93 11.25
C VAL A 56 5.14 15.76 10.47
N PHE A 57 4.02 15.58 11.18
CA PHE A 57 2.68 15.50 10.58
C PHE A 57 1.97 16.84 10.63
N LYS A 58 1.30 17.18 9.53
CA LYS A 58 0.42 18.36 9.44
C LYS A 58 -0.91 17.94 8.84
N LYS A 59 -1.99 18.53 9.33
CA LYS A 59 -3.30 18.38 8.69
C LYS A 59 -3.31 19.08 7.33
N HIS A 60 -4.03 18.49 6.38
CA HIS A 60 -4.32 19.10 5.09
C HIS A 60 -5.79 18.91 4.74
N LYS A 61 -6.30 19.65 3.75
CA LYS A 61 -7.64 19.40 3.20
C LYS A 61 -7.70 17.97 2.64
N LEU A 62 -8.80 17.27 2.94
CA LEU A 62 -9.04 15.89 2.50
C LEU A 62 -9.14 15.78 0.98
N MET A 63 -9.64 16.83 0.33
CA MET A 63 -9.92 16.90 -1.11
C MET A 63 -9.67 18.32 -1.61
N ASN A 64 -9.48 18.45 -2.92
CA ASN A 64 -9.32 19.76 -3.54
C ASN A 64 -10.65 20.54 -3.56
N LYS A 65 -10.60 21.81 -4.01
CA LYS A 65 -11.79 22.69 -4.00
C LYS A 65 -12.92 22.14 -4.88
N GLU A 66 -12.61 21.63 -6.05
CA GLU A 66 -13.58 21.15 -7.03
C GLU A 66 -14.20 19.82 -6.60
N GLU A 67 -13.39 18.87 -6.16
CA GLU A 67 -13.83 17.61 -5.53
C GLU A 67 -14.77 17.88 -4.36
N PHE A 68 -14.47 18.87 -3.52
CA PHE A 68 -15.32 19.23 -2.38
C PHE A 68 -16.68 19.77 -2.80
N TYR A 69 -16.75 20.56 -3.87
CA TYR A 69 -18.04 21.02 -4.38
C TYR A 69 -18.87 19.88 -4.95
N LEU A 70 -18.24 18.97 -5.71
CA LEU A 70 -18.93 17.81 -6.25
C LEU A 70 -19.43 16.89 -5.13
N PHE A 71 -18.60 16.61 -4.12
CA PHE A 71 -18.98 15.85 -2.93
C PHE A 71 -20.24 16.43 -2.27
N ARG A 72 -20.23 17.73 -1.98
CA ARG A 72 -21.37 18.44 -1.37
C ARG A 72 -22.63 18.34 -2.22
N LYS A 73 -22.49 18.41 -3.54
CA LYS A 73 -23.62 18.36 -4.48
C LYS A 73 -24.22 16.96 -4.55
N ILE A 74 -23.38 15.92 -4.61
CA ILE A 74 -23.82 14.52 -4.52
C ILE A 74 -24.50 14.26 -3.18
N GLU A 75 -23.90 14.68 -2.07
CA GLU A 75 -24.45 14.51 -0.73
C GLU A 75 -25.85 15.14 -0.61
N LEU A 76 -26.01 16.41 -0.99
CA LEU A 76 -27.31 17.09 -0.97
C LEU A 76 -28.33 16.44 -1.90
N PHE A 77 -27.89 15.96 -3.07
CA PHE A 77 -28.74 15.25 -4.01
C PHE A 77 -29.28 13.94 -3.41
N LEU A 78 -28.41 13.14 -2.78
CA LEU A 78 -28.80 11.89 -2.12
C LEU A 78 -29.71 12.17 -0.92
N GLN A 79 -29.41 13.16 -0.08
CA GLN A 79 -30.25 13.52 1.06
C GLN A 79 -31.68 13.88 0.64
N LYS A 80 -31.83 14.62 -0.47
CA LYS A 80 -33.14 15.05 -0.98
C LYS A 80 -33.94 13.94 -1.67
N ASN A 81 -33.29 13.10 -2.47
CA ASN A 81 -33.96 12.19 -3.40
C ASN A 81 -33.83 10.71 -3.03
N TYR A 82 -32.82 10.34 -2.24
CA TYR A 82 -32.42 8.97 -1.94
C TYR A 82 -31.98 8.85 -0.48
N SER A 83 -32.85 9.23 0.47
CA SER A 83 -32.51 9.42 1.90
C SER A 83 -31.94 8.19 2.63
N GLY A 84 -32.07 6.99 2.07
CA GLY A 84 -31.43 5.77 2.57
C GLY A 84 -29.96 5.60 2.13
N TYR A 85 -29.53 6.30 1.09
CA TYR A 85 -28.19 6.17 0.51
C TYR A 85 -27.21 7.15 1.16
N ARG A 86 -25.91 6.81 1.11
CA ARG A 86 -24.83 7.66 1.68
C ARG A 86 -23.65 7.71 0.72
N VAL A 87 -22.94 8.84 0.70
CA VAL A 87 -21.69 9.02 -0.08
C VAL A 87 -20.50 9.15 0.85
N PHE A 88 -19.40 8.47 0.52
CA PHE A 88 -18.15 8.47 1.27
C PHE A 88 -17.00 8.92 0.36
N PRO A 89 -16.22 9.93 0.74
CA PRO A 89 -15.10 10.38 -0.07
C PRO A 89 -13.80 9.62 0.23
N GLN A 90 -12.91 9.53 -0.75
CA GLN A 90 -11.50 9.09 -0.60
C GLN A 90 -11.34 7.66 -0.03
N VAL A 91 -12.25 6.76 -0.42
CA VAL A 91 -12.34 5.40 0.12
C VAL A 91 -11.35 4.48 -0.59
N ALA A 92 -10.54 3.75 0.18
CA ALA A 92 -9.67 2.72 -0.37
C ALA A 92 -10.48 1.56 -0.95
N MET A 93 -10.15 1.11 -2.16
CA MET A 93 -10.94 0.09 -2.87
C MET A 93 -10.91 -1.26 -2.17
N GLY A 94 -9.83 -1.61 -1.47
CA GLY A 94 -9.76 -2.86 -0.69
C GLY A 94 -10.75 -2.95 0.47
N VAL A 95 -11.36 -1.82 0.87
CA VAL A 95 -12.40 -1.81 1.92
C VAL A 95 -13.72 -2.38 1.41
N TYR A 96 -14.01 -2.24 0.11
CA TYR A 96 -15.30 -2.62 -0.47
C TYR A 96 -15.18 -3.59 -1.65
N LEU A 97 -13.95 -3.88 -2.12
CA LEU A 97 -13.66 -4.89 -3.11
C LEU A 97 -12.79 -5.99 -2.52
N ARG A 98 -13.22 -7.23 -2.73
CA ARG A 98 -12.48 -8.42 -2.34
C ARG A 98 -12.33 -9.36 -3.55
N SER A 99 -11.22 -10.08 -3.57
CA SER A 99 -10.96 -11.15 -4.53
C SER A 99 -10.23 -12.27 -3.79
N ASP A 100 -10.55 -13.51 -4.14
CA ASP A 100 -9.82 -14.68 -3.65
C ASP A 100 -8.44 -14.82 -4.31
N ASP A 101 -8.22 -14.14 -5.44
CA ASP A 101 -6.90 -13.97 -6.05
C ASP A 101 -6.14 -12.85 -5.34
N ALA A 102 -5.07 -13.23 -4.65
CA ALA A 102 -4.22 -12.31 -3.89
C ALA A 102 -3.55 -11.25 -4.77
N GLN A 103 -3.18 -11.58 -6.02
CA GLN A 103 -2.59 -10.62 -6.96
C GLN A 103 -3.65 -9.61 -7.44
N ALA A 104 -4.85 -10.08 -7.73
CA ALA A 104 -5.97 -9.21 -8.09
C ALA A 104 -6.35 -8.28 -6.93
N HIS A 105 -6.48 -8.81 -5.70
CA HIS A 105 -6.80 -8.00 -4.53
C HIS A 105 -5.71 -6.99 -4.21
N SER A 106 -4.43 -7.39 -4.20
CA SER A 106 -3.30 -6.47 -3.99
C SER A 106 -3.23 -5.39 -5.08
N SER A 107 -3.67 -5.71 -6.30
CA SER A 107 -3.73 -4.73 -7.39
C SER A 107 -4.75 -3.62 -7.14
N VAL A 108 -5.78 -3.82 -6.31
CA VAL A 108 -6.79 -2.78 -6.02
C VAL A 108 -6.74 -2.24 -4.59
N ASN A 109 -6.23 -3.00 -3.64
CA ASN A 109 -6.35 -2.73 -2.20
C ASN A 109 -5.96 -1.30 -1.80
N SER A 110 -4.83 -0.81 -2.31
CA SER A 110 -4.31 0.54 -2.00
C SER A 110 -4.77 1.63 -2.96
N LYS A 111 -5.56 1.29 -4.00
CA LYS A 111 -6.19 2.30 -4.86
C LYS A 111 -7.33 2.96 -4.08
N ARG A 112 -7.67 4.21 -4.43
CA ARG A 112 -8.75 4.97 -3.83
C ARG A 112 -9.74 5.40 -4.91
N ALA A 113 -11.02 5.36 -4.54
CA ALA A 113 -12.09 6.01 -5.28
C ALA A 113 -12.34 7.40 -4.68
N ASP A 114 -12.65 8.37 -5.53
CA ASP A 114 -12.97 9.72 -5.06
C ASP A 114 -14.24 9.72 -4.24
N PHE A 115 -15.29 9.05 -4.72
CA PHE A 115 -16.53 8.86 -3.98
C PHE A 115 -17.10 7.45 -4.14
N VAL A 116 -17.63 6.90 -3.04
CA VAL A 116 -18.38 5.64 -3.03
C VAL A 116 -19.77 5.90 -2.45
N ILE A 117 -20.81 5.55 -3.21
CA ILE A 117 -22.20 5.63 -2.78
C ILE A 117 -22.66 4.24 -2.35
N ILE A 118 -23.18 4.14 -1.14
CA ILE A 118 -23.74 2.91 -0.57
C ILE A 118 -25.26 2.95 -0.51
N SER A 119 -25.89 1.78 -0.61
CA SER A 119 -27.31 1.57 -0.38
C SER A 119 -27.69 1.77 1.09
N LYS A 120 -29.01 1.77 1.35
CA LYS A 120 -29.58 1.74 2.71
C LYS A 120 -29.15 0.53 3.54
N PHE A 121 -28.60 -0.51 2.91
CA PHE A 121 -28.12 -1.73 3.55
C PHE A 121 -26.60 -1.77 3.71
N GLY A 122 -25.88 -0.73 3.28
CA GLY A 122 -24.42 -0.67 3.41
C GLY A 122 -23.65 -1.18 2.21
N GLU A 123 -24.33 -1.61 1.15
CA GLU A 123 -23.68 -2.19 -0.04
C GLU A 123 -23.18 -1.09 -0.99
N PRO A 124 -21.95 -1.19 -1.53
CA PRO A 124 -21.46 -0.23 -2.51
C PRO A 124 -22.22 -0.36 -3.84
N CYS A 125 -22.85 0.71 -4.30
CA CYS A 125 -23.65 0.71 -5.53
C CYS A 125 -22.98 1.48 -6.67
N VAL A 126 -22.39 2.63 -6.35
CA VAL A 126 -21.79 3.53 -7.35
C VAL A 126 -20.43 4.00 -6.86
N VAL A 127 -19.44 3.93 -7.73
CA VAL A 127 -18.16 4.63 -7.61
C VAL A 127 -18.21 5.82 -8.55
N VAL A 128 -17.89 7.00 -8.04
CA VAL A 128 -17.78 8.24 -8.82
C VAL A 128 -16.35 8.73 -8.76
N GLU A 129 -15.76 8.99 -9.91
CA GLU A 129 -14.39 9.48 -10.07
C GLU A 129 -14.42 10.84 -10.76
N TYR A 130 -13.73 11.80 -10.17
CA TYR A 130 -13.73 13.19 -10.62
C TYR A 130 -12.46 13.51 -11.39
N HIS A 131 -12.66 13.84 -12.66
CA HIS A 131 -11.59 14.25 -13.55
C HIS A 131 -11.52 15.78 -13.60
N GLY A 132 -10.80 16.36 -12.65
CA GLY A 132 -10.53 17.81 -12.60
C GLY A 132 -9.61 18.29 -13.74
N GLY A 133 -9.45 19.61 -13.88
CA GLY A 133 -8.66 20.23 -14.96
C GLY A 133 -7.12 20.01 -14.91
N GLY A 134 -6.63 19.15 -14.02
CA GLY A 134 -5.21 18.85 -13.88
C GLY A 134 -4.74 17.92 -15.00
N HIS A 135 -3.67 18.33 -15.70
CA HIS A 135 -3.08 17.58 -16.81
C HIS A 135 -2.95 16.07 -16.51
N TYR A 136 -3.70 15.27 -17.26
CA TYR A 136 -3.62 13.81 -17.25
C TYR A 136 -2.18 13.36 -17.46
N LYS A 137 -1.55 12.81 -16.42
CA LYS A 137 -0.29 12.08 -16.57
C LYS A 137 -0.60 10.78 -17.32
N ALA A 138 0.30 10.34 -18.22
CA ALA A 138 0.11 9.15 -19.05
C ALA A 138 -0.34 7.87 -18.27
N ASN A 139 0.04 7.75 -16.99
CA ASN A 139 -0.34 6.63 -16.14
C ASN A 139 -1.78 6.70 -15.55
N ALA A 140 -2.53 7.78 -15.79
CA ALA A 140 -3.88 7.95 -15.29
C ALA A 140 -4.85 6.94 -15.94
N ALA A 141 -4.85 6.84 -17.27
CA ALA A 141 -5.73 5.95 -18.03
C ALA A 141 -5.59 4.47 -17.60
N SER A 142 -4.36 3.98 -17.46
CA SER A 142 -4.12 2.59 -17.03
C SER A 142 -4.56 2.34 -15.58
N ARG A 143 -4.45 3.34 -14.70
CA ARG A 143 -4.92 3.23 -13.31
C ARG A 143 -6.44 3.16 -13.26
N ASP A 144 -7.11 4.03 -14.01
CA ASP A 144 -8.57 4.11 -14.03
C ASP A 144 -9.19 2.87 -14.69
N ALA A 145 -8.53 2.30 -15.71
CA ALA A 145 -8.91 1.02 -16.29
C ALA A 145 -8.96 -0.12 -15.25
N VAL A 146 -7.96 -0.20 -14.35
CA VAL A 146 -7.96 -1.18 -13.27
C VAL A 146 -9.12 -0.97 -12.30
N LYS A 147 -9.41 0.28 -11.92
CA LYS A 147 -10.52 0.59 -11.01
C LYS A 147 -11.87 0.22 -11.64
N LYS A 148 -12.06 0.62 -12.90
CA LYS A 148 -13.28 0.39 -13.68
C LYS A 148 -13.56 -1.10 -13.88
N GLU A 149 -12.53 -1.88 -14.24
CA GLU A 149 -12.67 -3.33 -14.42
C GLU A 149 -12.97 -4.04 -13.09
N ALA A 150 -12.33 -3.63 -12.00
CA ALA A 150 -12.61 -4.19 -10.68
C ALA A 150 -14.05 -3.90 -10.22
N CYS A 151 -14.53 -2.67 -10.42
CA CYS A 151 -15.93 -2.31 -10.13
C CYS A 151 -16.91 -3.10 -10.99
N ARG A 152 -16.63 -3.24 -12.30
CA ARG A 152 -17.46 -4.03 -13.22
C ARG A 152 -17.59 -5.48 -12.76
N LYS A 153 -16.48 -6.13 -12.38
CA LYS A 153 -16.49 -7.51 -11.86
C LYS A 153 -17.25 -7.65 -10.54
N ALA A 154 -17.27 -6.60 -9.72
CA ALA A 154 -18.00 -6.57 -8.46
C ALA A 154 -19.46 -6.11 -8.58
N GLY A 155 -19.95 -5.82 -9.78
CA GLY A 155 -21.32 -5.32 -9.98
C GLY A 155 -21.54 -3.88 -9.51
N ILE A 156 -20.47 -3.12 -9.28
CA ILE A 156 -20.54 -1.72 -8.82
C ILE A 156 -20.48 -0.80 -10.04
N ARG A 157 -21.42 0.14 -10.14
CA ARG A 157 -21.44 1.08 -11.26
C ARG A 157 -20.31 2.11 -11.12
N TYR A 158 -19.43 2.15 -12.11
CA TYR A 158 -18.36 3.15 -12.19
C TYR A 158 -18.82 4.33 -13.07
N MET A 159 -18.78 5.55 -12.52
CA MET A 159 -19.16 6.79 -13.21
C MET A 159 -18.02 7.80 -13.16
N GLU A 160 -17.73 8.41 -14.29
CA GLU A 160 -16.67 9.42 -14.44
C GLU A 160 -17.36 10.78 -14.61
N ILE A 161 -16.94 11.77 -13.81
CA ILE A 161 -17.48 13.13 -13.83
C ILE A 161 -16.35 14.10 -14.17
N GLU A 162 -16.47 14.76 -15.32
CA GLU A 162 -15.50 15.74 -15.81
C GLU A 162 -15.61 17.09 -15.08
N ALA A 163 -14.58 17.92 -15.17
CA ALA A 163 -14.54 19.21 -14.49
C ALA A 163 -15.70 20.16 -14.83
N ASN A 164 -16.23 20.08 -16.06
CA ASN A 164 -17.32 20.89 -16.58
C ASN A 164 -18.71 20.24 -16.40
N TYR A 165 -18.85 19.33 -15.43
CA TYR A 165 -20.09 18.61 -15.18
C TYR A 165 -21.30 19.53 -14.95
N LYS A 166 -22.46 19.01 -15.33
CA LYS A 166 -23.77 19.64 -15.20
C LYS A 166 -24.62 18.88 -14.19
N ASP A 167 -25.80 19.42 -13.92
CA ASP A 167 -26.78 18.74 -13.06
C ASP A 167 -27.18 17.37 -13.63
N ASP A 168 -27.17 17.22 -14.96
CA ASP A 168 -27.50 15.96 -15.65
C ASP A 168 -26.56 14.80 -15.34
N ASP A 169 -25.28 15.09 -15.05
CA ASP A 169 -24.30 14.08 -14.64
C ASP A 169 -24.64 13.53 -13.24
N ILE A 170 -25.13 14.39 -12.35
CA ILE A 170 -25.59 13.97 -11.02
C ILE A 170 -26.94 13.27 -11.13
N ASN A 171 -27.83 13.75 -12.00
CA ASN A 171 -29.10 13.07 -12.27
C ASN A 171 -28.87 11.67 -12.85
N ALA A 172 -27.75 11.42 -13.55
CA ALA A 172 -27.38 10.08 -14.02
C ALA A 172 -27.15 9.10 -12.87
N ILE A 173 -26.57 9.56 -11.75
CA ILE A 173 -26.47 8.78 -10.51
C ILE A 173 -27.86 8.36 -10.06
N GLY A 174 -28.80 9.31 -9.96
CA GLY A 174 -30.17 9.03 -9.54
C GLY A 174 -30.91 8.04 -10.45
N ARG A 175 -30.78 8.19 -11.77
CA ARG A 175 -31.38 7.26 -12.74
C ARG A 175 -30.89 5.83 -12.51
N TYR A 176 -29.59 5.65 -12.26
CA TYR A 176 -29.04 4.33 -11.96
C TYR A 176 -29.55 3.79 -10.61
N LEU A 177 -29.54 4.61 -9.55
CA LEU A 177 -30.02 4.18 -8.23
C LEU A 177 -31.51 3.76 -8.26
N ALA A 178 -32.34 4.46 -9.04
CA ALA A 178 -33.74 4.10 -9.22
C ALA A 178 -33.92 2.74 -9.93
N GLN A 179 -33.10 2.47 -10.95
CA GLN A 179 -33.11 1.18 -11.66
C GLN A 179 -32.61 0.04 -10.76
N ALA A 180 -31.53 0.27 -10.02
CA ALA A 180 -30.96 -0.71 -9.11
C ALA A 180 -31.90 -1.06 -7.94
N ALA A 181 -32.70 -0.10 -7.47
CA ALA A 181 -33.70 -0.34 -6.43
C ALA A 181 -34.94 -1.11 -6.93
N ALA A 182 -35.14 -1.20 -8.25
CA ALA A 182 -36.28 -1.89 -8.87
C ALA A 182 -35.94 -3.32 -9.34
N ALA A 183 -34.66 -3.69 -9.32
CA ALA A 183 -34.16 -5.02 -9.65
C ALA A 183 -34.09 -5.91 -8.39
#